data_AF-A0A6S6PJU8-F1
#
_entry.id   AF-A0A6S6PJU8-F1
#
_cell.length_a   1.000
_cell.length_b   1.000
_cell.length_c   1.000
_cell.angle_alpha   90.00
_cell.angle_beta   90.00
_cell.angle_gamma   90.00
#
_symmetry.space_group_name_H-M   'P 1'
#
loop_
_entity.id
_entity.type
_entity.pdbx_description
1 polymer ?
#
loop_
_entity_poly.entity_id
_entity_poly.type
_entity_poly.pdbx_seq_one_letter_code
_entity_poly.pdbx_strand_id
1 'polypeptide(L)' 'MSSEDSKDKVERLALAAAEEAALSFCDTMGTMDMGRFTEDQGKAFIFSIIDAYSLEILKSWSPEQIRRVGIPAP' A
#
# COMPACT_ATOMS: atom_id res chain seq x y z
N MET A 1 -14.38 22.89 -1.87
CA MET A 1 -14.12 21.44 -1.93
C MET A 1 -14.20 20.92 -0.52
N SER A 2 -15.06 19.94 -0.25
CA SER A 2 -15.27 19.42 1.11
C SER A 2 -14.06 18.58 1.53
N SER A 3 -13.75 18.54 2.82
CA SER A 3 -12.70 17.69 3.39
C SER A 3 -12.92 16.20 3.12
N GLU A 4 -14.18 15.80 2.93
CA GLU A 4 -14.58 14.42 2.58
C GLU A 4 -14.16 14.04 1.15
N ASP A 5 -14.28 14.96 0.17
CA ASP A 5 -13.87 14.71 -1.22
C ASP A 5 -12.36 14.39 -1.33
N SER A 6 -11.56 15.00 -0.44
CA SER A 6 -10.11 14.80 -0.42
C SER A 6 -9.72 13.46 0.19
N LYS A 7 -10.45 12.98 1.20
CA LYS A 7 -10.17 11.71 1.87
C LYS A 7 -10.52 10.53 0.97
N ASP A 8 -11.70 10.57 0.35
CA ASP A 8 -12.14 9.55 -0.59
C ASP A 8 -11.20 9.41 -1.79
N LYS A 9 -10.61 10.51 -2.23
CA LYS A 9 -9.62 10.50 -3.32
C LYS A 9 -8.33 9.80 -2.90
N VAL A 10 -7.82 10.07 -1.71
CA VAL A 10 -6.59 9.45 -1.18
C VAL A 10 -6.80 7.95 -0.98
N GLU A 11 -7.92 7.53 -0.42
CA GLU A 11 -8.24 6.11 -0.24
C GLU A 11 -8.33 5.37 -1.57
N ARG A 12 -8.94 5.97 -2.60
CA ARG A 12 -8.99 5.38 -3.95
C ARG A 12 -7.61 5.25 -4.59
N LEU A 13 -6.75 6.25 -4.43
CA LEU A 13 -5.37 6.17 -4.93
C LEU A 13 -4.57 5.08 -4.20
N ALA A 14 -4.74 4.98 -2.88
CA ALA A 14 -4.07 3.96 -2.09
C ALA A 14 -4.52 2.54 -2.47
N LEU A 15 -5.82 2.33 -2.70
CA LEU A 15 -6.34 1.05 -3.19
C LEU A 15 -5.78 0.70 -4.57
N ALA A 16 -5.73 1.66 -5.49
CA ALA A 16 -5.16 1.43 -6.82
C ALA A 16 -3.67 1.04 -6.75
N ALA A 17 -2.89 1.70 -5.88
CA ALA A 17 -1.49 1.37 -5.67
C ALA A 17 -1.31 -0.04 -5.06
N ALA A 18 -2.18 -0.45 -4.14
CA ALA A 18 -2.18 -1.79 -3.56
C ALA A 18 -2.52 -2.88 -4.60
N GLU A 19 -3.50 -2.61 -5.47
CA GLU A 19 -3.87 -3.50 -6.57
C GLU A 19 -2.71 -3.68 -7.56
N GLU A 20 -2.07 -2.57 -7.97
CA GLU A 20 -0.90 -2.60 -8.84
C GLU A 20 0.26 -3.39 -8.21
N ALA A 21 0.53 -3.19 -6.91
CA ALA A 21 1.56 -3.94 -6.20
C ALA A 21 1.27 -5.45 -6.18
N ALA A 22 0.02 -5.84 -5.92
CA ALA A 22 -0.40 -7.24 -5.94
C ALA A 22 -0.19 -7.88 -7.32
N LEU A 23 -0.64 -7.21 -8.38
CA LEU A 23 -0.51 -7.70 -9.76
C LEU A 23 0.96 -7.81 -10.18
N SER A 24 1.76 -6.78 -9.88
CA SER A 24 3.21 -6.77 -10.18
C SER A 24 3.96 -7.90 -9.44
N PHE A 25 3.57 -8.21 -8.20
CA PHE A 25 4.12 -9.34 -7.47
C PHE A 25 3.78 -10.67 -8.17
N CYS A 26 2.51 -10.88 -8.54
CA CYS A 26 2.08 -12.07 -9.26
C CYS A 26 2.79 -12.24 -10.62
N ASP A 27 3.00 -11.14 -11.35
CA ASP A 27 3.78 -11.13 -12.60
C ASP A 27 5.24 -11.53 -12.36
N THR A 28 5.84 -11.02 -11.29
CA THR A 28 7.22 -11.39 -10.88
C THR A 28 7.32 -12.86 -10.51
N MET A 29 6.30 -13.39 -9.84
CA MET A 29 6.21 -14.81 -9.48
C MET A 29 5.83 -15.71 -10.67
N GLY A 30 5.34 -15.13 -11.77
CA GLY A 30 4.85 -15.85 -12.95
C GLY A 30 3.57 -16.65 -12.71
N THR A 31 2.81 -16.33 -11.66
CA THR A 31 1.58 -17.06 -11.30
C THR A 31 0.62 -16.20 -10.47
N MET A 32 -0.68 -16.38 -10.73
CA MET A 32 -1.78 -15.84 -9.91
C MET A 32 -2.29 -16.86 -8.88
N ASP A 33 -1.83 -18.12 -8.97
CA ASP A 33 -2.19 -19.18 -8.03
C ASP A 33 -1.38 -19.04 -6.73
N MET A 34 -1.96 -18.34 -5.75
CA MET A 34 -1.35 -18.11 -4.43
C MET A 34 -1.15 -19.41 -3.63
N GLY A 35 -1.83 -20.51 -3.99
CA GLY A 35 -1.61 -21.83 -3.36
C GLY A 35 -0.22 -22.41 -3.66
N ARG A 36 0.50 -21.82 -4.62
CA ARG A 36 1.88 -22.19 -4.99
C ARG A 36 2.94 -21.36 -4.28
N PHE A 37 2.55 -20.32 -3.56
CA PHE A 37 3.50 -19.50 -2.82
C PHE A 37 4.05 -20.29 -1.63
N THR A 38 5.34 -20.13 -1.36
CA THR A 38 5.89 -20.49 -0.05
C THR A 38 5.31 -19.56 1.01
N GLU A 39 5.45 -19.92 2.29
CA GLU A 39 5.02 -19.05 3.38
C GLU A 39 5.67 -17.66 3.32
N ASP A 40 6.97 -17.61 3.01
CA ASP A 40 7.71 -16.35 2.88
C ASP A 40 7.23 -15.52 1.69
N GLN A 41 6.89 -16.16 0.57
CA GLN A 41 6.31 -15.48 -0.59
C GLN A 41 4.91 -14.96 -0.30
N GLY A 42 4.08 -15.73 0.42
CA GLY A 42 2.76 -15.28 0.86
C GLY A 42 2.85 -14.07 1.81
N LYS A 43 3.80 -14.09 2.74
CA LYS A 43 4.09 -12.94 3.61
C LYS A 43 4.53 -11.73 2.79
N ALA A 44 5.50 -11.91 1.88
CA ALA A 44 5.99 -10.84 1.02
C ALA A 44 4.90 -10.23 0.14
N PHE A 45 4.01 -11.06 -0.41
CA PHE A 45 2.84 -10.62 -1.16
C PHE A 45 1.94 -9.70 -0.31
N ILE A 46 1.56 -10.13 0.89
CA ILE A 46 0.72 -9.34 1.79
C ILE A 46 1.41 -8.03 2.20
N PHE A 47 2.70 -8.08 2.54
CA PHE A 47 3.45 -6.87 2.90
C PHE A 47 3.54 -5.89 1.74
N SER A 48 3.72 -6.36 0.49
CA SER A 48 3.77 -5.47 -0.68
C SER A 48 2.48 -4.65 -0.86
N ILE A 49 1.32 -5.24 -0.57
CA ILE A 49 0.01 -4.58 -0.62
C ILE A 49 -0.12 -3.56 0.51
N ILE A 50 0.19 -3.98 1.74
CA ILE A 50 0.08 -3.12 2.92
C ILE A 50 1.00 -1.92 2.79
N ASP A 51 2.23 -2.13 2.35
CA ASP A 51 3.23 -1.06 2.17
C ASP A 51 2.78 -0.08 1.09
N ALA A 52 2.36 -0.56 -0.09
CA ALA A 52 1.89 0.30 -1.18
C ALA A 52 0.68 1.15 -0.76
N TYR A 53 -0.31 0.53 -0.11
CA TYR A 53 -1.48 1.25 0.42
C TYR A 53 -1.06 2.29 1.46
N SER A 54 -0.29 1.87 2.46
CA SER A 54 0.07 2.73 3.60
C SER A 54 0.94 3.91 3.17
N LEU A 55 1.86 3.70 2.23
CA LEU A 55 2.69 4.78 1.69
C LEU A 55 1.86 5.84 0.98
N GLU A 56 0.84 5.44 0.22
CA GLU A 56 -0.04 6.40 -0.46
C GLU A 56 -0.89 7.21 0.53
N ILE A 57 -1.38 6.55 1.60
CA ILE A 57 -2.04 7.26 2.71
C ILE A 57 -1.07 8.25 3.39
N LEU A 58 0.17 7.83 3.67
CA LEU A 58 1.15 8.65 4.36
C LEU A 58 1.57 9.89 3.55
N LYS A 59 1.55 9.84 2.22
CA LYS A 59 1.81 11.01 1.37
C LYS A 59 0.78 12.14 1.58
N SER A 60 -0.43 11.82 2.04
CA SER A 60 -1.45 12.81 2.33
C SER A 60 -1.31 13.44 3.72
N TRP A 61 -0.39 12.95 4.55
CA TRP A 61 -0.23 13.40 5.94
C TRP A 61 0.65 14.64 6.02
N SER A 62 0.34 15.53 6.96
CA SER A 62 1.23 16.64 7.31
C SER A 62 2.46 16.14 8.06
N PRO A 63 3.60 16.87 8.00
CA PRO A 63 4.80 16.54 8.77
C PRO A 63 4.54 16.39 10.28
N GLU A 64 3.61 17.16 10.84
CA GLU A 64 3.20 17.06 12.25
C GLU A 64 2.50 15.73 12.56
N GLN A 65 1.67 15.24 11.64
CA GLN A 65 0.99 13.94 11.79
C GLN A 65 1.99 12.79 11.72
N ILE A 66 2.96 12.85 10.80
CA ILE A 66 4.02 11.83 10.67
C ILE A 66 4.89 11.79 11.94
N ARG A 67 5.31 12.95 12.47
CA ARG A 67 6.11 13.04 13.71
C ARG A 67 5.41 12.44 14.93
N ARG A 68 4.07 12.52 15.01
CA ARG A 68 3.31 11.93 16.13
C ARG A 68 3.30 10.41 16.12
N VAL A 69 3.45 9.78 14.96
CA VAL A 69 3.45 8.32 14.81
C VAL A 69 4.88 7.74 14.90
N GLY A 70 5.91 8.58 14.81
CA GLY A 70 7.30 8.20 15.08
C GLY A 70 8.03 7.57 13.90
N ILE A 71 7.53 7.74 12.67
CA ILE A 71 8.29 7.36 11.47
C ILE A 71 9.36 8.45 11.24
N PRO A 72 10.67 8.14 11.32
CA PRO A 72 11.70 9.11 10.98
C PRO A 72 11.51 9.52 9.52
N ALA A 73 11.40 10.83 9.28
CA ALA A 73 11.35 11.36 7.92
C ALA A 73 12.62 10.93 7.15
N PRO A 74 12.52 10.61 5.86
CA PRO A 74 13.66 10.24 5.03
C PRO A 74 14.72 11.33 4.95
#